data_AF-A0A2V9V0L9-F1
#
_entry.id   AF-A0A2V9V0L9-F1
#
_cell.length_a   1.000
_cell.length_b   1.000
_cell.length_c   1.000
_cell.angle_alpha   90.00
_cell.angle_beta   90.00
_cell.angle_gamma   90.00
#
_symmetry.space_group_name_H-M   'P 1'
#
loop_
_entity.id
_entity.type
_entity.pdbx_description
1 polymer ?
#
loop_
_entity_poly.entity_id
_entity_poly.type
_entity_poly.pdbx_seq_one_letter_code
_entity_poly.pdbx_strand_id
1 'polypeptide(L)'
;DVCPVGDLHKIFSDRSTIAKVDEGCRSAGIGCIECKSWAADALVNILTPMQERRRKYEENPRLAWDILEAGSSRARKVAGNTMDEVREAMGISLQYERPDALAK
;
A
#
# COMPACT_ATOMS: atom_id res chain seq x y z
N ASP A 1 24.37 -15.83 9.20
CA ASP A 1 23.44 -16.07 8.07
C ASP A 1 22.04 -16.60 8.42
N VAL A 2 21.63 -16.67 9.71
CA VAL A 2 20.26 -17.06 10.12
C VAL A 2 19.63 -16.01 11.06
N CYS A 3 20.02 -14.74 10.94
CA CYS A 3 19.53 -13.66 11.82
C CYS A 3 18.42 -12.86 11.13
N PRO A 4 17.18 -12.83 11.66
CA PRO A 4 16.09 -12.03 11.08
C PRO A 4 16.39 -10.53 11.04
N VAL A 5 17.16 -10.02 12.00
CA VAL A 5 17.57 -8.59 12.03
C VAL A 5 18.54 -8.27 10.89
N GLY A 6 19.38 -9.25 10.49
CA GLY A 6 20.26 -9.10 9.35
C GLY A 6 19.51 -8.86 8.04
N ASP A 7 18.34 -9.47 7.87
CA ASP A 7 17.48 -9.21 6.69
C ASP A 7 16.85 -7.81 6.73
N LEU A 8 16.51 -7.30 7.91
CA LEU A 8 16.07 -5.91 8.07
C LEU A 8 17.18 -4.93 7.68
N HIS A 9 18.43 -5.19 8.07
CA HIS A 9 19.55 -4.34 7.66
C HIS A 9 19.73 -4.29 6.14
N LYS A 10 19.50 -5.39 5.41
CA LYS A 10 19.59 -5.41 3.93
C LYS A 10 18.58 -4.47 3.26
N ILE A 11 17.44 -4.22 3.92
CA ILE A 11 16.36 -3.39 3.37
C ILE A 11 16.51 -1.94 3.84
N PHE A 12 16.80 -1.74 5.13
CA PHE A 12 16.62 -0.43 5.77
C PHE A 12 17.94 0.28 6.08
N SER A 13 19.06 -0.43 6.18
CA SER A 13 20.35 0.17 6.56
C SER A 13 21.22 0.48 5.34
N ASP A 14 22.09 1.48 5.49
CA ASP A 14 23.11 1.77 4.49
C ASP A 14 24.22 0.71 4.47
N ARG A 15 25.03 0.72 3.41
CA ARG A 15 26.12 -0.25 3.21
C ARG A 15 27.18 -0.22 4.32
N SER A 16 27.44 0.94 4.91
CA SER A 16 28.44 1.07 5.98
C SER A 16 27.94 0.42 7.27
N THR A 17 26.66 0.58 7.58
CA THR A 17 26.02 -0.07 8.72
C THR A 17 25.95 -1.58 8.54
N ILE A 18 25.62 -2.06 7.32
CA ILE A 18 25.62 -3.50 7.01
C ILE A 18 27.02 -4.11 7.22
N ALA A 19 28.08 -3.43 6.77
CA ALA A 19 29.46 -3.91 6.95
C ALA A 19 29.84 -4.00 8.43
N LYS A 20 29.50 -2.98 9.24
CA LYS A 20 29.72 -3.00 10.70
C LYS A 20 28.97 -4.14 11.38
N VAL A 21 27.73 -4.42 10.95
CA VAL A 21 26.92 -5.52 11.48
C VAL A 21 27.52 -6.88 11.11
N ASP A 22 27.94 -7.08 9.85
CA ASP A 22 28.52 -8.36 9.43
C ASP A 22 29.81 -8.68 10.21
N GLU A 23 30.70 -7.70 10.35
CA GLU A 23 31.92 -7.84 11.15
C GLU A 23 31.61 -8.05 12.64
N GLY A 24 30.81 -7.18 13.24
CA GLY A 24 30.52 -7.19 14.67
C GLY A 24 29.74 -8.43 15.10
N CYS A 25 28.76 -8.88 14.32
CA CYS A 25 27.98 -10.07 14.66
C CYS A 25 28.77 -11.37 14.47
N ARG A 26 29.64 -11.47 13.46
CA ARG A 26 30.46 -12.68 13.24
C ARG A 26 31.61 -12.81 14.24
N SER A 27 32.18 -11.69 14.65
CA SER A 27 33.26 -11.65 15.65
C SER A 27 32.76 -11.66 17.10
N ALA A 28 31.45 -11.57 17.32
CA ALA A 28 30.84 -11.29 18.62
C ALA A 28 31.35 -9.97 19.26
N GLY A 29 31.79 -9.01 18.44
CA GLY A 29 32.23 -7.69 18.86
C GLY A 29 31.10 -6.72 19.24
N ILE A 30 29.86 -7.02 18.85
CA ILE A 30 28.65 -6.25 19.21
C ILE A 30 27.56 -7.14 19.79
N GLY A 31 26.70 -6.54 20.62
CA GLY A 31 25.53 -7.23 21.18
C GLY A 31 24.31 -7.21 20.24
N CYS A 32 23.41 -8.18 20.42
CA CYS A 32 22.14 -8.22 19.66
C CYS A 32 21.26 -6.98 19.88
N ILE A 33 21.34 -6.34 21.05
CA ILE A 33 20.57 -5.11 21.34
C ILE A 33 21.10 -3.94 20.52
N GLU A 34 22.42 -3.80 20.44
CA GLU A 34 23.09 -2.75 19.68
C GLU A 34 22.84 -2.88 18.17
N CYS A 35 22.99 -4.09 17.62
CA CYS A 35 22.62 -4.38 16.23
C CYS A 35 21.14 -4.02 15.95
N LYS A 36 20.23 -4.41 16.86
CA LYS A 36 18.80 -4.09 16.73
C LYS A 36 18.52 -2.60 16.81
N SER A 37 19.22 -1.83 17.66
CA SER A 37 19.02 -0.37 17.71
C SER A 37 19.36 0.28 16.38
N TRP A 38 20.45 -0.13 15.72
CA TRP A 38 20.80 0.44 14.42
C TRP A 38 19.77 0.12 13.33
N ALA A 39 19.22 -1.11 13.34
CA ALA A 39 18.12 -1.47 12.43
C ALA A 39 16.85 -0.65 12.73
N ALA A 40 16.53 -0.48 14.02
CA ALA A 40 15.36 0.27 14.47
C ALA A 40 15.45 1.75 14.09
N ASP A 41 16.61 2.39 14.29
CA ASP A 41 16.84 3.78 13.93
C ASP A 41 16.63 4.00 12.44
N ALA A 42 17.20 3.12 11.60
CA ALA A 42 17.04 3.19 10.16
C ALA A 42 15.57 3.02 9.72
N LEU A 43 14.86 2.06 10.34
CA LEU A 43 13.44 1.81 10.09
C LEU A 43 12.56 2.99 10.52
N VAL A 44 12.79 3.54 11.73
CA VAL A 44 12.04 4.69 12.25
C VAL A 44 12.27 5.92 11.38
N ASN A 45 13.50 6.19 10.93
CA ASN A 45 13.79 7.32 10.04
C ASN A 45 12.96 7.29 8.75
N ILE A 46 12.65 6.10 8.22
CA ILE A 46 11.80 5.94 7.04
C ILE A 46 10.32 6.08 7.40
N LEU A 47 9.89 5.52 8.54
CA LEU A 47 8.48 5.50 8.95
C LEU A 47 7.98 6.84 9.50
N THR A 48 8.81 7.59 10.21
CA THR A 48 8.45 8.89 10.81
C THR A 48 7.72 9.82 9.83
N PRO A 49 8.24 10.13 8.63
CA PRO A 49 7.53 11.01 7.69
C PRO A 49 6.21 10.43 7.17
N MET A 50 6.04 9.10 7.18
CA MET A 50 4.76 8.47 6.85
C MET A 50 3.76 8.62 8.01
N GLN A 51 4.21 8.42 9.24
CA GLN A 51 3.40 8.55 10.46
C GLN A 51 2.97 10.00 10.71
N GLU A 52 3.87 10.98 10.51
CA GLU A 52 3.54 12.40 10.58
C GLU A 52 2.47 12.80 9.57
N ARG A 53 2.58 12.35 8.31
CA ARG A 53 1.54 12.57 7.30
C ARG A 53 0.23 11.86 7.62
N ARG A 54 0.29 10.69 8.29
CA ARG A 54 -0.89 9.92 8.71
C ARG A 54 -1.68 10.65 9.80
N ARG A 55 -1.00 11.36 10.70
CA ARG A 55 -1.59 12.03 11.87
C ARG A 55 -2.80 12.90 11.55
N LYS A 56 -2.77 13.67 10.45
CA LYS A 56 -3.92 14.51 10.03
C LYS A 56 -5.20 13.71 9.74
N TYR A 57 -5.08 12.45 9.31
CA TYR A 57 -6.20 11.56 9.06
C TYR A 57 -6.66 10.83 10.34
N GLU A 58 -5.78 10.67 11.33
CA GLU A 58 -6.14 10.15 12.64
C GLU A 58 -6.94 11.19 13.44
N GLU A 59 -6.49 12.44 13.40
CA GLU A 59 -7.16 13.58 14.06
C GLU A 59 -8.50 13.93 13.38
N ASN A 60 -8.63 13.63 12.08
CA ASN A 60 -9.88 13.80 11.34
C ASN A 60 -10.15 12.61 10.40
N PRO A 61 -10.77 11.52 10.89
CA PRO A 61 -11.08 10.35 10.08
C PRO A 61 -12.01 10.63 8.90
N ARG A 62 -12.86 11.66 8.99
CA ARG A 62 -13.78 12.05 7.90
C ARG A 62 -13.02 12.44 6.64
N LEU A 63 -11.85 13.08 6.76
CA LEU A 63 -11.02 13.47 5.62
C LEU A 63 -10.61 12.27 4.75
N ALA A 64 -10.30 11.12 5.36
CA ALA A 64 -9.96 9.92 4.61
C ALA A 64 -11.18 9.38 3.84
N TRP A 65 -12.36 9.38 4.46
CA TRP A 65 -13.61 8.98 3.82
C TRP A 65 -13.99 9.89 2.66
N ASP A 66 -13.86 11.21 2.80
CA ASP A 66 -14.18 12.15 1.73
C ASP A 66 -13.28 11.93 0.50
N ILE A 67 -11.99 11.62 0.70
CA ILE A 67 -11.07 11.26 -0.39
C ILE A 67 -11.52 9.96 -1.09
N LEU A 68 -11.91 8.94 -0.32
CA LEU A 68 -12.39 7.66 -0.84
C LEU A 68 -13.73 7.80 -1.58
N GLU A 69 -14.67 8.59 -1.06
CA GLU A 69 -15.96 8.88 -1.69
C GLU A 69 -15.77 9.61 -3.01
N ALA A 70 -14.89 10.63 -3.04
CA ALA A 70 -14.56 11.35 -4.26
C ALA A 70 -13.89 10.44 -5.31
N GLY A 71 -12.96 9.58 -4.88
CA GLY A 71 -12.34 8.56 -5.74
C GLY A 71 -13.36 7.58 -6.30
N SER A 72 -14.25 7.08 -5.45
CA SER A 72 -15.32 6.15 -5.82
C SER A 72 -16.28 6.76 -6.83
N SER A 73 -16.64 8.04 -6.67
CA SER A 73 -17.48 8.77 -7.63
C SER A 73 -16.83 8.85 -9.01
N ARG A 74 -15.52 9.17 -9.08
CA ARG A 74 -14.77 9.19 -10.34
C ARG A 74 -14.68 7.81 -10.97
N ALA A 75 -14.33 6.79 -10.19
CA ALA A 75 -14.22 5.42 -10.67
C ALA A 75 -15.56 4.88 -11.17
N ARG A 76 -16.67 5.18 -10.48
CA ARG A 76 -18.01 4.74 -10.87
C ARG A 76 -18.43 5.26 -12.24
N LYS A 77 -18.05 6.49 -12.61
CA LYS A 77 -18.33 7.03 -13.95
C LYS A 77 -17.63 6.22 -15.03
N VAL A 78 -16.34 5.95 -14.85
CA VAL A 78 -15.56 5.15 -15.81
C VAL A 78 -16.11 3.72 -15.89
N ALA A 79 -16.37 3.10 -14.74
CA ALA A 79 -16.97 1.77 -14.69
C ALA A 79 -18.36 1.72 -15.34
N GLY A 80 -19.17 2.78 -15.18
CA GLY A 80 -20.46 2.92 -15.85
C GLY A 80 -20.31 2.87 -17.37
N ASN A 81 -19.45 3.71 -17.93
CA ASN A 81 -19.18 3.73 -19.37
C ASN A 81 -18.71 2.36 -19.87
N THR A 82 -17.80 1.69 -19.15
CA THR A 82 -17.35 0.35 -19.51
C THR A 82 -18.51 -0.67 -19.49
N MET A 83 -19.41 -0.57 -18.51
CA MET A 83 -20.57 -1.46 -18.44
C MET A 83 -21.59 -1.19 -19.55
N ASP A 84 -21.69 0.04 -20.05
CA ASP A 84 -22.52 0.37 -21.21
C ASP A 84 -21.97 -0.33 -22.46
N GLU A 85 -20.67 -0.26 -22.72
CA GLU A 85 -20.00 -0.96 -23.83
C GLU A 85 -20.17 -2.49 -23.73
N VAL A 86 -19.99 -3.05 -22.53
CA VAL A 86 -20.19 -4.50 -22.29
C VAL A 86 -21.62 -4.92 -22.59
N ARG A 87 -22.59 -4.14 -22.11
CA ARG A 87 -24.02 -4.41 -22.32
C ARG A 87 -24.41 -4.35 -23.79
N GLU A 88 -23.91 -3.35 -24.51
CA GLU A 88 -24.10 -3.22 -25.95
C GLU A 88 -23.52 -4.43 -26.70
N ALA A 89 -22.26 -4.80 -26.41
CA ALA A 89 -21.60 -5.95 -27.05
C ALA A 89 -22.30 -7.29 -26.76
N MET A 90 -22.93 -7.41 -25.59
CA MET A 90 -23.67 -8.61 -25.18
C MET A 90 -25.15 -8.59 -25.61
N GLY A 91 -25.65 -7.50 -26.20
CA GLY A 91 -27.07 -7.35 -26.53
C GLY A 91 -27.99 -7.31 -25.31
N ILE A 92 -27.51 -6.82 -24.16
CA ILE A 92 -28.30 -6.70 -22.93
C ILE A 92 -28.65 -5.23 -22.71
N SER A 93 -29.94 -4.90 -22.67
CA SER A 93 -30.40 -3.55 -22.33
C SER A 93 -30.92 -3.47 -20.88
N LEU A 94 -30.81 -2.29 -20.26
CA LEU A 94 -31.51 -2.00 -18.99
C LEU A 94 -32.98 -1.61 -19.22
N GLN A 95 -33.38 -1.49 -20.49
CA GLN A 95 -34.74 -1.15 -20.88
C GLN A 95 -35.59 -2.41 -20.85
N TYR A 96 -36.85 -2.27 -20.45
CA TYR A 96 -37.79 -3.37 -20.55
C TYR A 96 -38.24 -3.50 -22.00
N GLU A 97 -37.84 -4.58 -22.65
CA GLU A 97 -38.35 -4.97 -23.96
C GLU A 97 -39.58 -5.86 -23.78
N ARG A 98 -40.72 -5.36 -24.25
CA ARG A 98 -41.99 -6.09 -24.19
C ARG A 98 -41.93 -7.25 -25.19
N PRO A 99 -42.27 -8.51 -24.80
CA PRO A 99 -42.06 -9.70 -25.65
C PRO A 99 -42.69 -9.63 -27.05
N ASP A 100 -43.76 -8.84 -27.20
CA ASP A 100 -44.51 -8.59 -28.42
C ASP A 100 -43.81 -7.63 -29.41
N ALA A 101 -42.77 -6.91 -29.00
CA ALA A 101 -42.05 -5.96 -29.86
C ALA A 101 -41.00 -6.61 -30.79
N LEU A 102 -40.60 -7.86 -30.52
CA LEU A 102 -39.60 -8.63 -31.29
C LEU A 102 -40.20 -9.41 -32.47
N ALA A 103 -41.53 -9.38 -32.63
CA ALA A 103 -42.23 -10.00 -33.75
C ALA A 103 -42.29 -9.05 -34.97
N LYS A 104 -41.14 -8.85 -35.64
CA LYS A 104 -41.06 -8.36 -37.03
C LYS A 104 -39.91 -9.04 -37.75
#